data_AF-A0A947H653-F1
#
_entry.id   AF-A0A947H653-F1
#
_cell.length_a   1.000
_cell.length_b   1.000
_cell.length_c   1.000
_cell.angle_alpha   90.00
_cell.angle_beta   90.00
_cell.angle_gamma   90.00
#
_symmetry.space_group_name_H-M   'P 1'
#
loop_
_entity.id
_entity.type
_entity.pdbx_description
1 polymer ?
#
loop_
_entity_poly.entity_id
_entity_poly.type
_entity_poly.pdbx_seq_one_letter_code
_entity_poly.pdbx_strand_id
1 'polypeptide(L)'
;MKKLLPLLCLSLSTLLLSGCLITYFFAPKISKHDLPGGEALEPLKQAYIQQCSKCHLLIAPEFFRYNVTIEIVLLRYLQERVINEKEAQQVRDYILAITKDPVP
;
A
#
# COMPACT_ATOMS: atom_id res chain seq x y z
N MET A 1 -42.38 5.42 1.47
CA MET A 1 -41.33 4.86 0.58
C MET A 1 -40.27 5.88 0.10
N LYS A 2 -40.57 7.19 -0.01
CA LYS A 2 -39.60 8.19 -0.55
C LYS A 2 -38.31 8.43 0.26
N LYS A 3 -38.25 8.06 1.55
CA LYS A 3 -37.07 8.24 2.42
C LYS A 3 -36.07 7.06 2.39
N LEU A 4 -36.43 5.92 1.81
CA LEU A 4 -35.56 4.74 1.77
C LEU A 4 -34.45 4.85 0.72
N LEU A 5 -34.74 5.48 -0.42
CA LEU A 5 -33.80 5.63 -1.53
C LEU A 5 -32.53 6.42 -1.16
N PRO A 6 -32.61 7.59 -0.50
CA PRO A 6 -31.40 8.30 -0.08
C PRO A 6 -30.61 7.54 0.99
N LEU A 7 -31.28 6.77 1.86
CA LEU A 7 -30.60 5.94 2.86
C LEU A 7 -29.83 4.78 2.20
N LEU A 8 -30.43 4.14 1.19
CA LEU A 8 -29.79 3.12 0.36
C LEU A 8 -28.58 3.68 -0.40
N CYS A 9 -28.72 4.82 -1.06
CA CYS A 9 -27.60 5.48 -1.74
C CYS A 9 -26.47 5.86 -0.78
N LEU A 10 -26.80 6.36 0.42
CA LEU A 10 -25.79 6.70 1.44
C LEU A 10 -25.08 5.45 1.93
N SER A 11 -25.82 4.37 2.22
CA SER A 11 -25.27 3.08 2.68
C SER A 11 -24.39 2.41 1.62
N LEU A 12 -24.80 2.45 0.35
CA LEU A 12 -24.02 1.89 -0.76
C LEU A 12 -22.73 2.69 -0.98
N SER A 13 -22.81 4.02 -0.93
CA SER A 13 -21.64 4.90 -1.04
C SER A 13 -20.65 4.68 0.09
N THR A 14 -21.14 4.52 1.32
CA THR A 14 -20.28 4.21 2.48
C THR A 14 -19.68 2.82 2.38
N LEU A 15 -20.44 1.81 1.92
CA LEU A 15 -19.91 0.46 1.64
C LEU A 15 -18.78 0.51 0.60
N LEU A 16 -19.00 1.18 -0.53
CA LEU A 16 -18.02 1.33 -1.61
C LEU A 16 -16.76 2.09 -1.15
N LEU A 17 -16.93 3.18 -0.39
CA LEU A 17 -15.83 3.96 0.18
C LEU A 17 -15.07 3.18 1.27
N SER A 18 -15.76 2.34 2.04
CA SER A 18 -15.15 1.52 3.10
C SER A 18 -14.30 0.38 2.53
N GLY A 19 -14.72 -0.25 1.43
CA GLY A 19 -13.98 -1.37 0.82
C GLY A 19 -12.54 -1.01 0.44
N CYS A 20 -12.32 0.20 -0.08
CA CYS A 20 -10.98 0.69 -0.43
C CYS A 20 -10.09 0.97 0.78
N LEU A 21 -10.65 1.33 1.93
CA LEU A 21 -9.89 1.64 3.16
C LEU A 21 -9.64 0.39 4.01
N ILE A 22 -10.60 -0.54 4.03
CA ILE A 22 -10.56 -1.79 4.79
C ILE A 22 -9.39 -2.66 4.35
N THR A 23 -9.15 -2.79 3.04
CA THR A 23 -8.07 -3.61 2.48
C THR A 23 -6.69 -3.21 3.02
N TYR A 24 -6.40 -1.91 3.10
CA TYR A 24 -5.12 -1.42 3.65
C TYR A 24 -5.07 -1.45 5.16
N PHE A 25 -6.21 -1.24 5.82
CA PHE A 25 -6.30 -1.35 7.27
C PHE A 25 -5.94 -2.78 7.73
N PHE A 26 -6.50 -3.79 7.07
CA PHE A 26 -6.25 -5.21 7.36
C PHE A 26 -5.04 -5.82 6.64
N ALA A 27 -4.31 -5.04 5.82
CA ALA A 27 -3.07 -5.53 5.22
C ALA A 27 -2.10 -6.02 6.31
N PRO A 28 -1.42 -7.15 6.12
CA PRO A 28 -0.50 -7.72 7.11
C PRO A 28 0.59 -6.71 7.43
N LYS A 29 0.79 -6.44 8.72
CA LYS A 29 1.80 -5.49 9.18
C LYS A 29 3.10 -6.22 9.48
N ILE A 30 4.22 -5.57 9.20
CA ILE A 30 5.57 -6.13 9.37
C ILE A 30 6.45 -5.16 10.16
N SER A 31 7.36 -5.68 10.99
CA SER A 31 8.34 -4.83 11.67
C SER A 31 9.47 -4.43 10.72
N LYS A 32 10.24 -3.40 11.07
CA LYS A 32 11.42 -2.98 10.29
C LYS A 32 12.48 -4.09 10.21
N HIS A 33 12.60 -4.90 11.27
CA HIS A 33 13.61 -5.95 11.38
C HIS A 33 13.26 -7.18 10.53
N ASP A 34 11.97 -7.44 10.33
CA ASP A 34 11.46 -8.60 9.57
C ASP A 34 11.37 -8.35 8.06
N LEU A 35 11.64 -7.12 7.61
CA LEU A 35 11.62 -6.78 6.19
C LEU A 35 12.69 -7.57 5.41
N PRO A 36 12.31 -8.23 4.29
CA PRO A 36 13.23 -9.05 3.52
C PRO A 36 14.23 -8.21 2.72
N GLY A 37 15.30 -8.85 2.27
CA GLY A 37 16.39 -8.25 1.49
C GLY A 37 17.73 -8.26 2.24
N GLY A 38 18.80 -8.60 1.52
CA GLY A 38 20.17 -8.55 2.02
C GLY A 38 20.80 -7.15 1.89
N GLU A 39 22.08 -7.03 2.22
CA GLU A 39 22.82 -5.74 2.25
C GLU A 39 22.69 -4.93 0.96
N ALA A 40 22.64 -5.59 -0.21
CA ALA A 40 22.49 -4.94 -1.51
C ALA A 40 21.17 -4.15 -1.66
N LEU A 41 20.12 -4.51 -0.92
CA LEU A 41 18.81 -3.84 -0.95
C LEU A 41 18.64 -2.86 0.21
N GLU A 42 19.62 -2.73 1.10
CA GLU A 42 19.49 -1.92 2.32
C GLU A 42 19.11 -0.45 2.04
N PRO A 43 19.67 0.25 1.03
CA PRO A 43 19.24 1.61 0.71
C PRO A 43 17.76 1.70 0.31
N LEU A 44 17.26 0.71 -0.43
CA LEU A 44 15.88 0.64 -0.88
C LEU A 44 14.93 0.24 0.27
N LYS A 45 15.37 -0.67 1.13
CA LYS A 45 14.68 -1.06 2.37
C LYS A 45 14.52 0.12 3.31
N GLN A 46 15.57 0.92 3.50
CA GLN A 46 15.49 2.14 4.33
C GLN A 46 14.55 3.18 3.73
N ALA A 47 14.56 3.37 2.40
CA ALA A 47 13.59 4.22 1.74
C ALA A 47 12.16 3.72 1.98
N TYR A 48 11.89 2.42 1.81
CA TYR A 48 10.59 1.83 2.10
C TYR A 48 10.14 2.09 3.54
N ILE A 49 11.02 1.84 4.51
CA ILE A 49 10.74 2.10 5.93
C ILE A 49 10.40 3.57 6.16
N GLN A 50 11.23 4.49 5.66
CA GLN A 50 11.06 5.92 5.87
C GLN A 50 9.76 6.43 5.29
N GLN A 51 9.33 5.93 4.13
CA GLN A 51 8.13 6.41 3.45
C GLN A 51 6.86 5.74 3.95
N CYS A 52 6.82 4.41 4.02
CA CYS A 52 5.61 3.69 4.42
C CYS A 52 5.28 3.84 5.91
N SER A 53 6.26 4.18 6.76
CA SER A 53 6.00 4.49 8.18
C SER A 53 5.38 5.87 8.43
N LYS A 54 5.35 6.77 7.44
CA LYS A 54 4.72 8.09 7.58
C LYS A 54 3.20 8.02 7.72
N CYS A 55 2.58 7.00 7.13
CA CYS A 55 1.12 6.86 7.12
C CYS A 55 0.59 5.80 8.09
N HIS A 56 1.34 4.71 8.32
CA HIS A 56 0.88 3.56 9.11
C HIS A 56 2.04 2.59 9.44
N LEU A 57 1.73 1.53 10.22
CA LEU A 57 2.58 0.33 10.32
C LEU A 57 2.94 -0.19 8.92
N LEU A 58 4.20 -0.64 8.75
CA LEU A 58 4.70 -1.13 7.46
C LEU A 58 3.88 -2.33 6.98
N ILE A 59 3.61 -2.40 5.68
CA ILE A 59 2.85 -3.49 5.09
C ILE A 59 3.83 -4.58 4.63
N ALA A 60 3.53 -5.84 4.89
CA ALA A 60 4.34 -6.95 4.40
C ALA A 60 4.42 -6.89 2.86
N PRO A 61 5.62 -6.87 2.25
CA PRO A 61 5.76 -6.72 0.80
C PRO A 61 4.99 -7.75 -0.03
N GLU A 62 4.79 -8.96 0.48
CA GLU A 62 4.02 -10.03 -0.15
C GLU A 62 2.55 -9.64 -0.37
N PHE A 63 2.01 -8.74 0.44
CA PHE A 63 0.65 -8.22 0.26
C PHE A 63 0.47 -7.58 -1.12
N PHE A 64 1.51 -6.90 -1.62
CA PHE A 64 1.49 -6.25 -2.93
C PHE A 64 1.60 -7.24 -4.10
N ARG A 65 2.04 -8.47 -3.84
CA ARG A 65 2.08 -9.54 -4.84
C ARG A 65 0.70 -10.16 -5.07
N TYR A 66 -0.08 -10.34 -4.01
CA TYR A 66 -1.29 -11.16 -4.06
C TYR A 66 -2.60 -10.37 -4.02
N ASN A 67 -2.62 -9.22 -3.35
CA ASN A 67 -3.87 -8.57 -2.99
C ASN A 67 -4.03 -7.17 -3.58
N VAL A 68 -2.93 -6.44 -3.80
CA VAL A 68 -2.98 -5.04 -4.27
C VAL A 68 -1.80 -4.70 -5.17
N THR A 69 -2.07 -4.03 -6.29
CA THR A 69 -1.03 -3.47 -7.16
C THR A 69 -0.26 -2.33 -6.49
N ILE A 70 1.08 -2.39 -6.50
CA ILE A 70 1.98 -1.37 -5.93
C ILE A 70 1.64 0.02 -6.49
N GLU A 71 1.39 0.10 -7.79
CA GLU A 71 1.09 1.33 -8.52
C GLU A 71 -0.15 2.06 -7.97
N ILE A 72 -1.19 1.34 -7.53
CA ILE A 72 -2.39 1.95 -6.95
C ILE A 72 -2.05 2.66 -5.63
N VAL A 73 -1.21 2.03 -4.81
CA VAL A 73 -0.80 2.59 -3.51
C VAL A 73 0.10 3.81 -3.71
N LEU A 74 1.08 3.71 -4.60
CA LEU A 74 1.98 4.80 -4.91
C LEU A 74 1.25 6.01 -5.51
N LEU A 75 0.30 5.77 -6.43
CA LEU A 75 -0.52 6.84 -7.00
C LEU A 75 -1.28 7.61 -5.91
N ARG A 76 -1.88 6.89 -4.96
CA ARG A 76 -2.57 7.51 -3.83
C ARG A 76 -1.62 8.33 -2.96
N TYR A 77 -0.44 7.80 -2.64
CA TYR A 77 0.52 8.52 -1.82
C TYR A 77 1.07 9.78 -2.51
N LEU A 78 1.23 9.74 -3.84
CA LEU A 78 1.59 10.90 -4.65
C LEU A 78 0.48 11.95 -4.65
N GLN A 79 -0.78 11.54 -4.86
CA GLN A 79 -1.95 12.43 -4.84
C GLN A 79 -2.13 13.14 -3.50
N GLU A 80 -1.93 12.40 -2.40
CA GLU A 80 -1.98 12.92 -1.03
C GLU A 80 -0.68 13.64 -0.60
N ARG A 81 0.30 13.76 -1.51
CA ARG A 81 1.61 14.42 -1.27
C ARG A 81 2.38 13.85 -0.06
N VAL A 82 2.19 12.58 0.25
CA VAL A 82 2.93 11.84 1.29
C VAL A 82 4.37 11.61 0.85
N ILE A 83 4.54 11.32 -0.44
CA ILE A 83 5.81 11.06 -1.12
C ILE A 83 5.88 11.85 -2.43
N ASN A 84 7.09 12.05 -2.95
CA ASN A 84 7.34 12.54 -4.30
C ASN A 84 7.65 11.40 -5.29
N GLU A 85 7.80 11.72 -6.58
CA GLU A 85 8.04 10.73 -7.65
C GLU A 85 9.31 9.90 -7.43
N LYS A 86 10.40 10.52 -6.95
CA LYS A 86 11.66 9.83 -6.67
C LYS A 86 11.50 8.84 -5.51
N GLU A 87 10.81 9.25 -4.45
CA GLU A 87 10.51 8.40 -3.29
C GLU A 87 9.58 7.23 -3.68
N ALA A 88 8.57 7.50 -4.52
CA ALA A 88 7.70 6.46 -5.06
C ALA A 88 8.47 5.42 -5.87
N GLN A 89 9.42 5.86 -6.69
CA GLN A 89 10.28 4.96 -7.46
C GLN A 89 11.12 4.06 -6.55
N GLN A 90 11.73 4.60 -5.49
CA GLN A 90 12.52 3.80 -4.53
C GLN A 90 11.69 2.74 -3.81
N VAL A 91 10.46 3.11 -3.39
CA VAL A 91 9.51 2.17 -2.78
C VAL A 91 9.14 1.07 -3.76
N ARG A 92 8.85 1.44 -5.02
CA ARG A 92 8.55 0.48 -6.09
C ARG A 92 9.69 -0.50 -6.32
N ASP A 93 10.91 0.00 -6.46
CA ASP A 93 12.09 -0.81 -6.73
C ASP A 93 12.37 -1.78 -5.58
N TYR A 94 12.20 -1.34 -4.33
CA TYR A 94 12.30 -2.23 -3.18
C TYR A 94 11.29 -3.37 -3.25
N ILE A 95 9.99 -3.05 -3.38
CA ILE A 95 8.93 -4.07 -3.38
C ILE A 95 9.12 -5.02 -4.57
N LEU A 96 9.47 -4.53 -5.75
CA LEU A 96 9.74 -5.38 -6.91
C LEU A 96 10.98 -6.27 -6.71
N ALA A 97 12.01 -5.79 -6.02
CA ALA A 97 13.22 -6.59 -5.77
C ALA A 97 12.94 -7.80 -4.87
N ILE A 98 12.01 -7.66 -3.92
CA ILE A 98 11.71 -8.69 -2.90
C ILE A 98 10.45 -9.50 -3.20
N THR A 99 9.54 -9.01 -4.06
CA THR A 99 8.31 -9.73 -4.45
C THR A 99 8.44 -10.50 -5.77
N LYS A 100 9.59 -10.40 -6.44
CA LYS A 100 9.91 -11.23 -7.62
C LYS A 100 9.93 -12.71 -7.24
N ASP A 101 8.94 -13.46 -7.74
CA ASP A 101 9.19 -14.77 -8.34
C ASP A 101 9.27 -14.58 -9.87
N PRO A 102 10.00 -15.44 -10.62
CA PRO A 102 10.25 -15.22 -12.04
C PRO A 102 8.94 -15.01 -12.78
N VAL A 103 8.91 -13.98 -13.65
CA VAL A 103 7.86 -13.78 -14.65
C VAL A 103 7.66 -15.12 -15.37
N PRO A 104 6.41 -15.55 -15.67
CA PRO A 104 6.19 -16.72 -16.51
C PRO A 104 6.95 -16.64 -17.85
#